data_AF-A0A938CTC7-F1
#
_entry.id   AF-A0A938CTC7-F1
#
_cell.length_a   1.000
_cell.length_b   1.000
_cell.length_c   1.000
_cell.angle_alpha   90.00
_cell.angle_beta   90.00
_cell.angle_gamma   90.00
#
_symmetry.space_group_name_H-M   'P 1'
#
loop_
_entity.id
_entity.type
_entity.pdbx_description
1 polymer ?
#
loop_
_entity_poly.entity_id
_entity_poly.type
_entity_poly.pdbx_seq_one_letter_code
_entity_poly.pdbx_strand_id
1 'polypeptide(L)' 'MACVVLIGLPLLIAELALGRAGHADAPATFTALAPGGHWHLAGLLGVAGSAVILSYYGVIAGWALRYLAGAVDGTL' A
#
# COMPACT_ATOMS: atom_id res chain seq x y z
N MET A 1 -2.29 -6.29 19.25
CA MET A 1 -3.70 -5.87 19.06
C MET A 1 -3.94 -4.39 19.41
N ALA A 2 -3.56 -3.92 20.60
CA ALA A 2 -3.78 -2.51 21.00
C ALA A 2 -3.21 -1.47 20.01
N CYS A 3 -2.01 -1.69 19.48
CA CYS A 3 -1.39 -0.78 18.50
C CYS A 3 -2.15 -0.69 17.18
N VAL A 4 -2.79 -1.78 16.74
CA VAL A 4 -3.57 -1.80 15.49
C VAL A 4 -4.83 -0.95 15.64
N VAL A 5 -5.50 -1.03 16.79
CA VAL A 5 -6.71 -0.26 17.03
C VAL A 5 -6.39 1.22 17.25
N LEU A 6 -5.33 1.53 17.99
CA LEU A 6 -4.98 2.91 18.35
C LEU A 6 -4.25 3.67 17.25
N ILE A 7 -3.51 2.97 16.38
CA ILE A 7 -2.69 3.61 15.33
C ILE A 7 -3.18 3.17 13.95
N GLY A 8 -3.38 1.86 13.74
CA GLY A 8 -3.80 1.33 12.45
C GLY A 8 -5.18 1.83 12.00
N LEU A 9 -6.16 1.89 12.90
CA LEU A 9 -7.51 2.37 12.58
C LEU A 9 -7.55 3.86 12.20
N PRO A 10 -6.99 4.81 12.98
CA PRO A 10 -6.97 6.20 12.58
C PRO A 10 -6.10 6.45 11.34
N LEU A 11 -5.00 5.69 11.16
CA LEU A 11 -4.18 5.78 9.96
C LEU A 11 -4.97 5.34 8.70
N LEU A 12 -5.73 4.24 8.79
CA LEU A 12 -6.57 3.76 7.70
C LEU A 12 -7.66 4.79 7.35
N ILE A 13 -8.30 5.39 8.36
CA ILE A 13 -9.31 6.43 8.17
C ILE A 13 -8.69 7.67 7.53
N ALA A 14 -7.47 8.06 7.93
CA ALA A 14 -6.74 9.17 7.32
C ALA A 14 -6.45 8.89 5.84
N GLU A 15 -5.92 7.71 5.50
CA GLU A 15 -5.67 7.28 4.13
C GLU A 15 -6.95 7.23 3.27
N LEU A 16 -8.05 6.69 3.80
CA LEU A 16 -9.35 6.66 3.12
C LEU A 16 -9.94 8.06 2.93
N ALA A 17 -9.81 8.94 3.93
CA ALA A 17 -10.25 10.33 3.82
C ALA A 17 -9.43 11.09 2.79
N LEU A 18 -8.12 10.84 2.72
CA LEU A 18 -7.22 11.41 1.72
C LEU A 18 -7.57 10.92 0.31
N GLY A 19 -7.77 9.61 0.12
CA GLY A 19 -8.18 9.03 -1.15
C GLY A 19 -9.56 9.54 -1.61
N ARG A 20 -10.49 9.76 -0.69
CA ARG A 20 -11.82 10.30 -0.98
C ARG A 20 -11.81 11.80 -1.27
N ALA A 21 -10.99 12.59 -0.58
CA ALA A 21 -10.82 14.02 -0.87
C ALA A 21 -10.01 14.25 -2.15
N GLY A 22 -9.16 13.29 -2.49
CA GLY A 22 -8.22 13.39 -3.59
C GLY A 22 -8.80 13.23 -4.97
N HIS A 23 -9.74 12.30 -5.18
CA HIS A 23 -10.29 11.94 -6.50
C HIS A 23 -9.23 11.78 -7.63
N ALA A 24 -7.94 11.66 -7.26
CA ALA A 24 -6.74 11.70 -8.08
C ALA A 24 -5.60 11.08 -7.27
N ASP A 25 -4.52 10.66 -7.95
CA ASP A 25 -3.38 9.98 -7.32
C ASP A 25 -2.84 10.71 -6.08
N ALA A 26 -2.41 9.95 -5.07
CA ALA A 26 -1.92 10.48 -3.79
C ALA A 26 -0.96 11.69 -3.90
N PRO A 27 -0.02 11.77 -4.88
CA PRO A 27 0.82 12.95 -5.07
C PRO A 27 0.02 14.20 -5.50
N ALA A 28 -0.99 14.03 -6.36
CA ALA A 28 -1.81 15.11 -6.89
C ALA A 28 -2.74 15.71 -5.80
N THR A 29 -3.25 14.89 -4.89
CA THR A 29 -4.05 15.34 -3.75
C THR A 29 -3.24 16.18 -2.76
N PHE A 30 -2.00 15.75 -2.44
CA PHE A 30 -1.11 16.54 -1.60
C PHE A 30 -0.71 17.87 -2.25
N THR A 31 -0.68 17.93 -3.60
CA THR A 31 -0.47 19.17 -4.38
C THR A 31 -1.65 20.11 -4.31
N ALA A 32 -2.86 19.57 -4.41
CA ALA A 32 -4.08 20.36 -4.36
C ALA A 32 -4.38 20.91 -2.96
N LEU A 33 -4.02 20.17 -1.89
CA LEU A 33 -4.28 20.56 -0.50
C LEU A 33 -3.24 21.54 0.09
N ALA A 34 -2.00 21.56 -0.39
CA ALA A 34 -0.94 22.42 0.12
C ALA A 34 -0.03 22.95 -1.00
N PRO A 35 -0.47 23.97 -1.78
CA PRO A 35 0.36 24.57 -2.82
C PRO A 35 1.56 25.28 -2.19
N GLY A 36 2.72 24.62 -2.17
CA GLY A 36 4.00 25.16 -1.67
C GLY A 36 4.65 24.41 -0.50
N GLY A 37 4.03 23.35 0.04
CA GLY A 37 4.61 22.55 1.13
C GLY A 37 5.25 21.25 0.63
N HIS A 38 6.37 20.81 1.23
CA HIS A 38 7.08 19.55 0.92
C HIS A 38 6.27 18.25 1.19
N TRP A 39 4.96 18.35 1.43
CA TRP A 39 4.06 17.24 1.77
C TRP A 39 3.82 16.25 0.63
N HIS A 40 4.14 16.61 -0.62
CA HIS A 40 4.17 15.66 -1.74
C HIS A 40 5.17 14.53 -1.52
N LEU A 41 6.27 14.81 -0.82
CA LEU A 41 7.33 13.85 -0.59
C LEU A 41 6.82 12.68 0.26
N ALA A 42 5.92 12.95 1.22
CA ALA A 42 5.29 11.92 2.04
C ALA A 42 4.41 10.98 1.19
N GLY A 43 3.59 11.54 0.28
CA GLY A 43 2.79 10.74 -0.65
C GLY A 43 3.64 9.92 -1.63
N LEU A 44 4.71 10.51 -2.17
CA LEU A 44 5.64 9.82 -3.08
C LEU A 44 6.38 8.68 -2.38
N LEU A 45 6.81 8.88 -1.13
CA LEU A 45 7.44 7.84 -0.31
C LEU A 45 6.47 6.71 0.02
N GLY A 46 5.19 7.00 0.24
CA GLY A 46 4.15 5.99 0.41
C GLY A 46 3.97 5.09 -0.83
N VAL A 47 3.93 5.70 -2.02
CA VAL A 47 3.83 4.98 -3.30
C VAL A 47 5.11 4.18 -3.59
N ALA A 48 6.28 4.75 -3.33
CA ALA A 48 7.55 4.04 -3.47
C ALA A 48 7.62 2.84 -2.49
N GLY A 49 7.16 3.02 -1.26
CA GLY A 49 7.08 1.96 -0.27
C GLY A 49 6.14 0.83 -0.68
N SER A 50 4.94 1.16 -1.17
CA SER A 50 3.98 0.15 -1.63
C SER A 50 4.49 -0.62 -2.85
N ALA A 51 5.20 0.02 -3.77
CA ALA A 51 5.84 -0.64 -4.90
C ALA A 51 6.91 -1.67 -4.46
N VAL A 52 7.75 -1.32 -3.48
CA VAL A 52 8.76 -2.23 -2.91
C VAL A 52 8.09 -3.42 -2.20
N ILE A 53 7.05 -3.15 -1.42
CA ILE A 53 6.27 -4.20 -0.72
C ILE A 53 5.66 -5.16 -1.76
N LEU A 54 5.06 -4.63 -2.83
CA LEU A 54 4.44 -5.45 -3.87
C LEU A 54 5.46 -6.35 -4.59
N SER A 55 6.68 -5.85 -4.84
CA SER A 55 7.76 -6.66 -5.43
C SER A 55 8.08 -7.89 -4.58
N TYR A 56 8.21 -7.71 -3.26
CA TYR A 56 8.44 -8.82 -2.33
C TYR A 56 7.25 -9.78 -2.26
N TYR A 57 6.02 -9.26 -2.18
CA TYR A 57 4.80 -10.07 -2.16
C TYR A 57 4.62 -10.89 -3.45
N GLY A 58 5.01 -10.35 -4.60
CA GLY A 58 4.98 -11.07 -5.88
C GLY A 58 5.87 -12.31 -5.88
N VAL A 59 7.06 -12.23 -5.27
CA VAL A 59 7.94 -13.40 -5.13
C VAL A 59 7.27 -14.46 -4.26
N ILE A 60 6.75 -14.09 -3.08
CA ILE A 60 6.04 -15.03 -2.19
C ILE A 60 4.86 -15.69 -2.91
N ALA A 61 4.06 -14.90 -3.63
CA ALA A 61 2.95 -15.41 -4.42
C ALA A 61 3.44 -16.42 -5.49
N GLY A 62 4.59 -16.16 -6.13
CA GLY A 62 5.22 -17.09 -7.07
C GLY A 62 5.63 -18.43 -6.42
N TRP A 63 6.21 -18.40 -5.23
CA TRP A 63 6.48 -19.62 -4.47
C TRP A 63 5.18 -20.36 -4.12
N ALA A 64 4.16 -19.65 -3.64
CA ALA A 64 2.87 -20.22 -3.31
C ALA A 64 2.19 -20.86 -4.54
N LEU A 65 2.27 -20.21 -5.70
CA LEU A 65 1.73 -20.75 -6.95
C LEU A 65 2.48 -22.01 -7.42
N ARG A 66 3.80 -22.05 -7.23
CA ARG A 66 4.61 -23.24 -7.51
C ARG A 66 4.22 -24.42 -6.61
N TYR A 67 4.01 -24.16 -5.32
CA TYR A 67 3.52 -25.20 -4.40
C TYR A 67 2.10 -25.64 -4.75
N LEU A 68 1.23 -24.70 -5.15
CA LEU A 68 -0.12 -25.02 -5.60
C LEU A 68 -0.09 -25.88 -6.87
N ALA A 69 0.77 -25.56 -7.84
CA ALA A 69 0.96 -26.36 -9.05
C ALA A 69 1.47 -27.77 -8.72
N GLY A 70 2.48 -27.91 -7.85
CA GLY A 70 2.95 -29.22 -7.39
C GLY A 70 1.90 -30.03 -6.63
N ALA A 71 1.03 -29.35 -5.87
CA ALA A 71 -0.11 -29.98 -5.19
C ALA A 71 -1.20 -30.45 -6.17
N VAL A 72 -1.45 -29.70 -7.25
CA VAL A 72 -2.41 -30.06 -8.31
C VAL A 72 -1.88 -31.21 -9.18
N ASP A 73 -0.60 -31.20 -9.52
CA ASP A 73 0.05 -32.29 -10.26
C ASP A 73 0.30 -33.56 -9.40
N GLY A 74 -0.05 -33.53 -8.11
CA GLY A 74 0.02 -34.69 -7.22
C GLY A 74 1.45 -35.13 -6.86
N THR A 75 2.44 -34.27 -7.03
CA THR A 75 3.86 -34.52 -6.69
C THR A 75 4.25 -33.75 -5.43
N LEU A 76 3.79 -34.26 -4.29
CA LEU A 76 4.46 -34.09 -2.99
C LEU A 76 5.53 -35.17 -2.83
#